data_AF-A0A2D3VEN7-F1
#
_entry.id   AF-A0A2D3VEN7-F1
#
_cell.length_a   1.000
_cell.length_b   1.000
_cell.length_c   1.000
_cell.angle_alpha   90.00
_cell.angle_beta   90.00
_cell.angle_gamma   90.00
#
_symmetry.space_group_name_H-M   'P 1'
#
loop_
_entity.id
_entity.type
_entity.pdbx_description
1 polymer ?
#
loop_
_entity_poly.entity_id
_entity_poly.type
_entity_poly.pdbx_seq_one_letter_code
_entity_poly.pdbx_strand_id
1 'polypeptide(L)'
;MTSRPAPIKRQSAVPSAEPPPKPPCQIHASAVVAEKASISGSHAVELGENTVLHPFAKIKAENGKVSIGRSSVVCETAVVGGECDVHIGDGVVIGTGAIVEAKSIGNGTVIEAKAKIGRGAKVGKYCKITPLNEIKPNEIIPDYTVVYGDNKRKHNQTLASNPEVRNALRQGQELHVRSLKRIPDSSAKYA
;
A
#
# COMPACT_ATOMS: atom_id res chain seq x y z
N MET A 1 -16.33 -65.93 22.46
CA MET A 1 -16.43 -65.17 21.20
C MET A 1 -16.90 -63.76 21.53
N THR A 2 -15.98 -62.84 21.78
CA THR A 2 -16.27 -61.43 22.13
C THR A 2 -15.59 -60.54 21.09
N SER A 3 -16.39 -60.02 20.18
CA SER A 3 -15.97 -59.23 19.02
C SER A 3 -15.46 -57.85 19.42
N ARG A 4 -14.28 -57.47 18.93
CA ARG A 4 -13.70 -56.13 19.01
C ARG A 4 -14.62 -55.10 18.32
N PRO A 5 -14.91 -53.93 18.92
CA PRO A 5 -15.54 -52.84 18.19
C PRO A 5 -14.53 -52.19 17.23
N ALA A 6 -14.98 -51.94 15.99
CA ALA A 6 -14.19 -51.36 14.91
C ALA A 6 -13.87 -49.86 15.17
N PRO A 7 -12.75 -49.33 14.65
CA PRO A 7 -12.39 -47.94 14.83
C PRO A 7 -13.32 -47.04 14.02
N ILE A 8 -13.94 -46.07 14.71
CA ILE A 8 -14.77 -45.02 14.11
C ILE A 8 -13.87 -44.18 13.21
N LYS A 9 -14.05 -44.33 11.90
CA LYS A 9 -13.40 -43.52 10.87
C LYS A 9 -13.95 -42.09 11.01
N ARG A 10 -13.19 -41.21 11.67
CA ARG A 10 -13.44 -39.76 11.62
C ARG A 10 -13.34 -39.34 10.17
N GLN A 11 -14.49 -39.26 9.51
CA GLN A 11 -14.62 -38.50 8.27
C GLN A 11 -14.39 -37.04 8.66
N SER A 12 -13.17 -36.58 8.43
CA SER A 12 -12.86 -35.16 8.31
C SER A 12 -13.69 -34.64 7.13
N ALA A 13 -14.93 -34.27 7.42
CA ALA A 13 -15.70 -33.38 6.55
C ALA A 13 -14.87 -32.11 6.44
N VAL A 14 -14.18 -31.97 5.32
CA VAL A 14 -13.64 -30.69 4.87
C VAL A 14 -14.88 -29.83 4.67
N PRO A 15 -15.16 -28.79 5.47
CA PRO A 15 -16.14 -27.81 5.03
C PRO A 15 -15.55 -27.19 3.77
N SER A 16 -16.29 -27.32 2.68
CA SER A 16 -16.08 -26.65 1.42
C SER A 16 -15.76 -25.17 1.71
N ALA A 17 -14.47 -24.82 1.71
CA ALA A 17 -14.06 -23.44 1.84
C ALA A 17 -14.47 -22.76 0.54
N GLU A 18 -15.63 -22.10 0.60
CA GLU A 18 -16.07 -21.13 -0.39
C GLU A 18 -14.87 -20.27 -0.80
N PRO A 19 -14.67 -20.02 -2.11
CA PRO A 19 -13.59 -19.15 -2.55
C PRO A 19 -13.73 -17.83 -1.77
N PRO A 20 -12.64 -17.33 -1.14
CA PRO A 20 -12.72 -16.17 -0.26
C PRO A 20 -13.48 -15.06 -0.98
N PRO A 21 -14.47 -14.44 -0.32
CA PRO A 21 -15.34 -13.45 -0.95
C PRO A 21 -14.42 -12.43 -1.59
N LYS A 22 -14.48 -12.32 -2.92
CA LYS A 22 -13.70 -11.34 -3.66
C LYS A 22 -13.97 -10.01 -2.96
N PRO A 23 -12.96 -9.39 -2.32
CA PRO A 23 -13.17 -8.12 -1.68
C PRO A 23 -13.69 -7.18 -2.77
N PRO A 24 -14.64 -6.27 -2.47
CA PRO A 24 -15.05 -5.26 -3.42
C PRO A 24 -13.84 -4.38 -3.74
N CYS A 25 -13.08 -4.78 -4.76
CA CYS A 25 -11.96 -4.06 -5.30
C CYS A 25 -12.52 -3.06 -6.31
N GLN A 26 -12.61 -1.80 -5.93
CA GLN A 26 -12.93 -0.73 -6.87
C GLN A 26 -11.63 -0.26 -7.50
N ILE A 27 -11.35 -0.77 -8.69
CA ILE A 27 -10.18 -0.37 -9.47
C ILE A 27 -10.63 0.59 -10.55
N HIS A 28 -10.06 1.79 -10.57
CA HIS A 28 -10.35 2.73 -11.64
C HIS A 28 -9.77 2.23 -12.97
N ALA A 29 -10.50 2.41 -14.07
CA ALA A 29 -10.11 1.91 -15.41
C ALA A 29 -8.74 2.42 -15.90
N SER A 30 -8.28 3.56 -15.39
CA SER A 30 -6.97 4.15 -15.71
C SER A 30 -5.81 3.63 -14.86
N ALA A 31 -6.08 2.78 -13.85
CA ALA A 31 -5.07 2.24 -12.97
C ALA A 31 -4.32 1.09 -13.66
N VAL A 32 -3.00 1.10 -13.53
CA VAL A 32 -2.09 0.11 -14.08
C VAL A 32 -1.79 -0.90 -12.99
N VAL A 33 -2.20 -2.15 -13.19
CA VAL A 33 -1.89 -3.26 -12.27
C VAL A 33 -1.06 -4.29 -13.03
N ALA A 34 0.16 -4.51 -12.56
CA ALA A 34 1.02 -5.54 -13.13
C ALA A 34 0.48 -6.95 -12.88
N GLU A 35 0.71 -7.86 -13.82
CA GLU A 35 0.18 -9.23 -13.81
C GLU A 35 0.57 -10.04 -12.56
N LYS A 36 1.76 -9.78 -12.02
CA LYS A 36 2.31 -10.48 -10.85
C LYS A 36 2.01 -9.76 -9.53
N ALA A 37 1.22 -8.70 -9.54
CA ALA A 37 0.75 -8.08 -8.32
C ALA A 37 -0.25 -9.01 -7.63
N SER A 38 -0.19 -9.07 -6.31
CA SER A 38 -1.09 -9.89 -5.50
C SER A 38 -1.94 -8.95 -4.65
N ILE A 39 -3.24 -8.98 -4.87
CA ILE A 39 -4.22 -8.27 -4.05
C ILE A 39 -5.01 -9.34 -3.30
N SER A 40 -4.91 -9.33 -1.99
CA SER A 40 -5.56 -10.30 -1.11
C SER A 40 -6.30 -9.54 -0.01
N GLY A 41 -7.54 -9.89 0.28
CA GLY A 41 -8.27 -9.29 1.38
C GLY A 41 -9.72 -9.74 1.44
N SER A 42 -10.38 -9.41 2.55
CA SER A 42 -11.82 -9.59 2.76
C SER A 42 -12.55 -8.24 2.77
N HIS A 43 -11.80 -7.13 2.85
CA HIS A 43 -12.31 -5.76 2.91
C HIS A 43 -12.12 -4.98 1.61
N ALA A 44 -12.87 -3.89 1.46
CA ALA A 44 -12.85 -3.04 0.28
C ALA A 44 -11.44 -2.49 0.00
N VAL A 45 -11.02 -2.64 -1.26
CA VAL A 45 -9.78 -2.04 -1.79
C VAL A 45 -10.16 -1.05 -2.86
N GLU A 46 -9.77 0.21 -2.70
CA GLU A 46 -10.04 1.27 -3.67
C GLU A 46 -8.73 1.72 -4.30
N LEU A 47 -8.64 1.66 -5.63
CA LEU A 47 -7.49 2.16 -6.38
C LEU A 47 -7.92 3.37 -7.20
N GLY A 48 -7.31 4.51 -6.89
CA GLY A 48 -7.54 5.77 -7.58
C GLY A 48 -7.00 5.78 -9.01
N GLU A 49 -7.40 6.81 -9.74
CA GLU A 49 -7.00 7.05 -11.12
C GLU A 49 -5.47 7.10 -11.28
N ASN A 50 -4.95 6.62 -12.40
CA ASN A 50 -3.51 6.63 -12.73
C ASN A 50 -2.59 6.00 -11.68
N THR A 51 -3.12 5.16 -10.78
CA THR A 51 -2.31 4.39 -9.84
C THR A 51 -1.52 3.33 -10.59
N VAL A 52 -0.26 3.12 -10.21
CA VAL A 52 0.61 2.11 -10.83
C VAL A 52 1.09 1.12 -9.79
N LEU A 53 0.76 -0.16 -9.96
CA LEU A 53 1.25 -1.26 -9.15
C LEU A 53 2.30 -2.05 -9.94
N HIS A 54 3.51 -2.13 -9.40
CA HIS A 54 4.59 -2.92 -9.98
C HIS A 54 4.39 -4.43 -9.75
N PRO A 55 5.09 -5.28 -10.55
CA PRO A 55 5.13 -6.72 -10.32
C PRO A 55 5.54 -7.07 -8.88
N PHE A 56 4.99 -8.13 -8.31
CA PHE A 56 5.25 -8.58 -6.93
C PHE A 56 4.83 -7.64 -5.80
N ALA A 57 4.18 -6.51 -6.10
CA ALA A 57 3.51 -5.72 -5.08
C ALA A 57 2.41 -6.55 -4.41
N LYS A 58 2.30 -6.46 -3.08
CA LYS A 58 1.32 -7.20 -2.27
C LYS A 58 0.42 -6.21 -1.55
N ILE A 59 -0.86 -6.22 -1.89
CA ILE A 59 -1.87 -5.44 -1.18
C ILE A 59 -2.65 -6.41 -0.30
N LYS A 60 -2.62 -6.19 1.02
CA LYS A 60 -3.28 -7.01 2.03
C LYS A 60 -4.37 -6.20 2.73
N ALA A 61 -5.63 -6.51 2.41
CA ALA A 61 -6.82 -5.94 3.02
C ALA A 61 -7.59 -7.01 3.82
N GLU A 62 -6.89 -7.76 4.67
CA GLU A 62 -7.48 -8.85 5.48
C GLU A 62 -8.34 -8.32 6.62
N ASN A 63 -7.86 -7.30 7.36
CA ASN A 63 -8.49 -6.78 8.58
C ASN A 63 -8.83 -5.27 8.54
N GLY A 64 -8.56 -4.59 7.41
CA GLY A 64 -8.81 -3.16 7.25
C GLY A 64 -9.02 -2.78 5.79
N LYS A 65 -9.78 -1.69 5.56
CA LYS A 65 -10.00 -1.14 4.23
C LYS A 65 -8.71 -0.52 3.71
N VAL A 66 -8.42 -0.69 2.43
CA VAL A 66 -7.24 -0.07 1.80
C VAL A 66 -7.71 0.87 0.71
N SER A 67 -7.43 2.15 0.86
CA SER A 67 -7.73 3.15 -0.17
C SER A 67 -6.43 3.76 -0.67
N ILE A 68 -6.24 3.73 -1.98
CA ILE A 68 -5.08 4.29 -2.66
C ILE A 68 -5.53 5.45 -3.52
N GLY A 69 -5.03 6.64 -3.21
CA GLY A 69 -5.32 7.86 -3.96
C GLY A 69 -4.74 7.85 -5.37
N ARG A 70 -5.07 8.89 -6.13
CA ARG A 70 -4.74 9.02 -7.55
C ARG A 70 -3.24 9.22 -7.77
N SER A 71 -2.73 8.76 -8.90
CA SER A 71 -1.33 8.94 -9.31
C SER A 71 -0.32 8.41 -8.28
N SER A 72 -0.74 7.42 -7.50
CA SER A 72 0.13 6.75 -6.54
C SER A 72 0.89 5.62 -7.21
N VAL A 73 2.12 5.39 -6.77
CA VAL A 73 3.03 4.39 -7.33
C VAL A 73 3.40 3.42 -6.22
N VAL A 74 3.20 2.14 -6.46
CA VAL A 74 3.63 1.07 -5.57
C VAL A 74 4.67 0.24 -6.28
N CYS A 75 5.92 0.35 -5.82
CA CYS A 75 7.05 -0.35 -6.41
C CYS A 75 7.07 -1.84 -6.07
N GLU A 76 7.97 -2.55 -6.75
CA GLU A 76 8.13 -4.00 -6.67
C GLU A 76 8.35 -4.47 -5.23
N THR A 77 7.79 -5.63 -4.86
CA THR A 77 7.89 -6.25 -3.52
C THR A 77 7.36 -5.41 -2.35
N ALA A 78 6.78 -4.24 -2.60
CA ALA A 78 6.16 -3.44 -1.55
C ALA A 78 4.93 -4.16 -0.99
N VAL A 79 4.74 -4.04 0.31
CA VAL A 79 3.62 -4.64 1.03
C VAL A 79 2.80 -3.50 1.63
N VAL A 80 1.56 -3.38 1.16
CA VAL A 80 0.60 -2.39 1.67
C VAL A 80 -0.51 -3.15 2.37
N GLY A 81 -0.72 -2.90 3.65
CA GLY A 81 -1.76 -3.57 4.41
C GLY A 81 -1.46 -3.58 5.90
N GLY A 82 -2.48 -3.76 6.71
CA GLY A 82 -2.34 -3.79 8.16
C GLY A 82 -3.59 -4.29 8.86
N GLU A 83 -3.55 -4.24 10.18
CA GLU A 83 -4.69 -4.53 11.06
C GLU A 83 -5.66 -3.36 11.20
N CYS A 84 -5.37 -2.23 10.54
CA CYS A 84 -6.18 -1.02 10.56
C CYS A 84 -6.50 -0.58 9.13
N ASP A 85 -7.48 0.30 8.99
CA ASP A 85 -7.76 0.96 7.72
C ASP A 85 -6.53 1.76 7.26
N VAL A 86 -6.10 1.51 6.03
CA VAL A 86 -4.95 2.15 5.39
C VAL A 86 -5.46 3.13 4.35
N HIS A 87 -5.22 4.42 4.60
CA HIS A 87 -5.53 5.48 3.65
C HIS A 87 -4.25 6.04 3.04
N ILE A 88 -4.07 5.88 1.74
CA ILE A 88 -2.97 6.46 0.97
C ILE A 88 -3.50 7.63 0.16
N GLY A 89 -2.89 8.79 0.32
CA GLY A 89 -3.26 10.02 -0.38
C GLY A 89 -2.97 10.01 -1.88
N ASP A 90 -3.22 11.14 -2.51
CA ASP A 90 -2.90 11.38 -3.92
C ASP A 90 -1.40 11.62 -4.11
N GLY A 91 -0.83 11.01 -5.14
CA GLY A 91 0.56 11.18 -5.46
C GLY A 91 1.46 10.65 -4.33
N VAL A 92 1.23 9.43 -3.87
CA VAL A 92 2.18 8.78 -2.95
C VAL A 92 3.09 7.85 -3.73
N VAL A 93 4.39 7.86 -3.42
CA VAL A 93 5.36 6.92 -4.00
C VAL A 93 5.81 5.96 -2.90
N ILE A 94 5.55 4.67 -3.09
CA ILE A 94 5.96 3.59 -2.19
C ILE A 94 7.12 2.84 -2.84
N GLY A 95 8.30 2.95 -2.24
CA GLY A 95 9.53 2.37 -2.74
C GLY A 95 9.58 0.84 -2.63
N THR A 96 10.55 0.26 -3.33
CA THR A 96 10.73 -1.20 -3.42
C THR A 96 10.93 -1.83 -2.05
N GLY A 97 10.14 -2.86 -1.74
CA GLY A 97 10.22 -3.59 -0.46
C GLY A 97 9.82 -2.77 0.77
N ALA A 98 9.15 -1.63 0.59
CA ALA A 98 8.58 -0.88 1.71
C ALA A 98 7.37 -1.63 2.30
N ILE A 99 7.19 -1.50 3.61
CA ILE A 99 6.07 -2.10 4.34
C ILE A 99 5.23 -0.96 4.92
N VAL A 100 3.95 -0.93 4.56
CA VAL A 100 3.03 0.16 4.93
C VAL A 100 1.86 -0.40 5.72
N GLU A 101 1.92 -0.26 7.05
CA GLU A 101 0.83 -0.58 7.98
C GLU A 101 0.20 0.70 8.59
N ALA A 102 0.42 1.85 7.94
CA ALA A 102 -0.01 3.17 8.43
C ALA A 102 -1.55 3.32 8.39
N LYS A 103 -2.10 4.12 9.31
CA LYS A 103 -3.53 4.50 9.26
C LYS A 103 -3.82 5.47 8.13
N SER A 104 -2.94 6.45 7.94
CA SER A 104 -3.11 7.48 6.92
C SER A 104 -1.77 8.01 6.43
N ILE A 105 -1.63 8.17 5.11
CA ILE A 105 -0.49 8.79 4.45
C ILE A 105 -0.99 9.99 3.65
N GLY A 106 -0.43 11.16 3.91
CA GLY A 106 -0.77 12.38 3.20
C GLY A 106 -0.27 12.41 1.76
N ASN A 107 -0.86 13.32 0.98
CA ASN A 107 -0.57 13.49 -0.43
C ASN A 107 0.89 13.92 -0.67
N GLY A 108 1.46 13.51 -1.81
CA GLY A 108 2.81 13.90 -2.22
C GLY A 108 3.92 13.30 -1.36
N THR A 109 3.60 12.32 -0.52
CA THR A 109 4.57 11.66 0.37
C THR A 109 5.36 10.60 -0.39
N VAL A 110 6.66 10.56 -0.13
CA VAL A 110 7.59 9.60 -0.73
C VAL A 110 8.14 8.69 0.36
N ILE A 111 7.80 7.41 0.27
CA ILE A 111 8.33 6.34 1.11
C ILE A 111 9.43 5.67 0.30
N GLU A 112 10.69 5.80 0.72
CA GLU A 112 11.78 5.16 0.00
C GLU A 112 11.89 3.64 0.26
N ALA A 113 12.79 2.99 -0.48
CA ALA A 113 12.92 1.54 -0.48
C ALA A 113 13.24 0.97 0.92
N LYS A 114 12.64 -0.18 1.24
CA LYS A 114 12.80 -0.89 2.52
C LYS A 114 12.41 -0.08 3.77
N ALA A 115 11.72 1.04 3.61
CA ALA A 115 11.16 1.75 4.75
C ALA A 115 9.97 0.97 5.34
N LYS A 116 9.81 1.04 6.65
CA LYS A 116 8.70 0.42 7.38
C LYS A 116 7.88 1.49 8.06
N ILE A 117 6.58 1.47 7.84
CA ILE A 117 5.65 2.34 8.54
C ILE A 117 4.85 1.50 9.52
N GLY A 118 5.04 1.78 10.80
CA GLY A 118 4.37 1.07 11.88
C GLY A 118 2.86 1.22 11.89
N ARG A 119 2.21 0.27 12.56
CA ARG A 119 0.76 0.18 12.71
C ARG A 119 0.16 1.44 13.28
N GLY A 120 -0.89 1.95 12.64
CA GLY A 120 -1.61 3.12 13.15
C GLY A 120 -0.86 4.44 13.00
N ALA A 121 0.35 4.45 12.42
CA ALA A 121 1.10 5.67 12.18
C ALA A 121 0.34 6.59 11.20
N LYS A 122 0.51 7.90 11.38
CA LYS A 122 -0.08 8.93 10.53
C LYS A 122 1.04 9.75 9.92
N VAL A 123 1.19 9.67 8.60
CA VAL A 123 2.16 10.46 7.86
C VAL A 123 1.46 11.67 7.25
N GLY A 124 2.00 12.86 7.50
CA GLY A 124 1.53 14.10 6.90
C GLY A 124 1.72 14.17 5.38
N LYS A 125 1.45 15.35 4.83
CA LYS A 125 1.60 15.68 3.39
C LYS A 125 3.05 16.06 3.06
N TYR A 126 3.48 15.73 1.85
CA TYR A 126 4.82 16.06 1.34
C TYR A 126 5.95 15.61 2.27
N CYS A 127 5.76 14.46 2.93
CA CYS A 127 6.77 13.88 3.78
C CYS A 127 7.72 13.02 2.94
N LYS A 128 8.98 12.92 3.38
CA LYS A 128 9.97 12.05 2.75
C LYS A 128 10.54 11.11 3.79
N ILE A 129 10.38 9.81 3.60
CA ILE A 129 10.90 8.78 4.50
C ILE A 129 12.10 8.15 3.81
N THR A 130 13.28 8.27 4.40
CA THR A 130 14.51 7.68 3.88
C THR A 130 14.47 6.16 3.82
N PRO A 131 15.30 5.53 2.97
CA PRO A 131 15.34 4.10 2.85
C PRO A 131 15.81 3.46 4.16
N LEU A 132 15.39 2.22 4.41
CA LEU A 132 15.74 1.45 5.62
C LEU A 132 15.31 2.08 6.95
N ASN A 133 14.45 3.09 6.92
CA ASN A 133 13.95 3.74 8.12
C ASN A 133 12.66 3.08 8.61
N GLU A 134 12.45 3.08 9.92
CA GLU A 134 11.30 2.44 10.56
C GLU A 134 10.58 3.43 11.48
N ILE A 135 9.35 3.79 11.09
CA ILE A 135 8.47 4.67 11.85
C ILE A 135 7.74 3.83 12.90
N LYS A 136 7.71 4.30 14.14
CA LYS A 136 7.08 3.56 15.23
C LYS A 136 5.56 3.46 15.05
N PRO A 137 4.92 2.43 15.59
CA PRO A 137 3.46 2.34 15.59
C PRO A 137 2.84 3.53 16.33
N ASN A 138 1.69 4.00 15.85
CA ASN A 138 0.92 5.15 16.34
C ASN A 138 1.68 6.49 16.31
N GLU A 139 2.82 6.55 15.61
CA GLU A 139 3.59 7.78 15.46
C GLU A 139 2.92 8.74 14.48
N ILE A 140 2.89 10.02 14.83
CA ILE A 140 2.38 11.08 13.97
C ILE A 140 3.56 11.87 13.41
N ILE A 141 3.71 11.86 12.09
CA ILE A 141 4.69 12.64 11.36
C ILE A 141 3.97 13.86 10.80
N PRO A 142 4.40 15.09 11.17
CA PRO A 142 3.78 16.31 10.69
C PRO A 142 4.10 16.55 9.21
N ASP A 143 3.29 17.39 8.56
CA ASP A 143 3.48 17.77 7.15
C ASP A 143 4.88 18.36 6.89
N TYR A 144 5.37 18.19 5.66
CA TYR A 144 6.67 18.68 5.20
C TYR A 144 7.85 18.15 6.00
N THR A 145 7.75 16.93 6.53
CA THR A 145 8.81 16.33 7.33
C THR A 145 9.63 15.33 6.52
N VAL A 146 10.94 15.49 6.58
CA VAL A 146 11.90 14.50 6.10
C VAL A 146 12.35 13.67 7.29
N VAL A 147 12.05 12.37 7.30
CA VAL A 147 12.53 11.43 8.31
C VAL A 147 13.77 10.74 7.76
N TYR A 148 14.89 10.90 8.44
CA TYR A 148 16.21 10.36 8.06
C TYR A 148 16.93 9.83 9.30
N GLY A 149 17.79 8.82 9.15
CA GLY A 149 18.74 8.29 10.17
C GLY A 149 18.23 8.18 11.61
N ASP A 150 18.08 6.96 12.14
CA ASP A 150 17.64 6.71 13.52
C ASP A 150 16.38 7.48 13.93
N ASN A 151 15.37 7.56 13.05
CA ASN A 151 14.12 8.30 13.28
C ASN A 151 14.28 9.82 13.53
N LYS A 152 15.39 10.44 13.11
CA LYS A 152 15.51 11.90 13.15
C LYS A 152 14.55 12.51 12.13
N ARG A 153 13.97 13.65 12.53
CA ARG A 153 13.00 14.38 11.73
C ARG A 153 13.54 15.75 11.44
N LYS A 154 13.51 16.16 10.17
CA LYS A 154 13.82 17.52 9.75
C LYS A 154 12.62 18.10 9.05
N HIS A 155 12.13 19.22 9.59
CA HIS A 155 11.09 19.98 8.94
C HIS A 155 11.67 20.70 7.72
N ASN A 156 11.04 20.53 6.57
CA ASN A 156 11.43 21.14 5.32
C ASN A 156 10.62 22.43 5.10
N GLN A 157 11.11 23.52 5.70
CA GLN A 157 10.44 24.82 5.63
C GLN A 157 10.32 25.34 4.19
N THR A 158 11.24 24.97 3.30
CA THR A 158 11.21 25.36 1.88
C THR A 158 10.00 24.79 1.15
N LEU A 159 9.60 23.55 1.45
CA LEU A 159 8.39 22.96 0.88
C LEU A 159 7.12 23.59 1.47
N ALA A 160 7.17 23.96 2.75
CA ALA A 160 6.07 24.64 3.41
C ALA A 160 5.86 26.06 2.87
N SER A 161 6.92 26.84 2.68
CA SER A 161 6.83 28.24 2.27
C SER A 161 6.60 28.43 0.79
N ASN A 162 7.20 27.59 -0.07
CA ASN A 162 7.21 27.84 -1.50
C ASN A 162 6.20 26.94 -2.27
N PRO A 163 5.09 27.50 -2.78
CA PRO A 163 4.10 26.74 -3.55
C PRO A 163 4.64 26.28 -4.91
N GLU A 164 5.61 26.99 -5.50
CA GLU A 164 6.21 26.61 -6.79
C GLU A 164 6.92 25.25 -6.67
N VAL A 165 7.62 25.02 -5.57
CA VAL A 165 8.32 23.74 -5.33
C VAL A 165 7.31 22.59 -5.17
N ARG A 166 6.17 22.84 -4.54
CA ARG A 166 5.09 21.84 -4.43
C ARG A 166 4.49 21.51 -5.80
N ASN A 167 4.30 22.51 -6.65
CA ASN A 167 3.81 22.32 -8.01
C ASN A 167 4.85 21.56 -8.87
N ALA A 168 6.14 21.90 -8.74
CA ALA A 168 7.21 21.20 -9.44
C ALA A 168 7.32 19.73 -9.01
N LEU A 169 7.18 19.43 -7.71
CA LEU A 169 7.14 18.05 -7.22
C LEU A 169 5.95 17.28 -7.76
N ARG A 170 4.77 17.91 -7.78
CA ARG A 170 3.55 17.32 -8.33
C ARG A 170 3.72 17.00 -9.83
N GLN A 171 4.26 17.94 -10.59
CA GLN A 171 4.55 17.74 -12.02
C GLN A 171 5.60 16.63 -12.21
N GLY A 172 6.68 16.64 -11.42
CA GLY A 172 7.69 15.59 -11.47
C GLY A 172 7.11 14.20 -11.18
N GLN A 173 6.17 14.14 -10.25
CA GLN A 173 5.45 12.91 -9.94
C GLN A 173 4.50 12.47 -11.06
N GLU A 174 3.76 13.38 -11.66
CA GLU A 174 2.92 13.08 -12.83
C GLU A 174 3.75 12.55 -13.99
N LEU A 175 4.92 13.14 -14.23
CA LEU A 175 5.89 12.65 -15.23
C LEU A 175 6.45 11.26 -14.87
N HIS A 176 6.69 11.01 -13.58
CA HIS A 176 7.14 9.71 -13.10
C HIS A 176 6.07 8.64 -13.34
N VAL A 177 4.82 8.91 -12.95
CA VAL A 177 3.67 8.04 -13.21
C VAL A 177 3.51 7.82 -14.72
N ARG A 178 3.60 8.88 -15.53
CA ARG A 178 3.52 8.79 -17.00
C ARG A 178 4.60 7.89 -17.58
N SER A 179 5.80 7.91 -17.01
CA SER A 179 6.90 7.03 -17.44
C SER A 179 6.65 5.58 -17.05
N LEU A 180 6.04 5.35 -15.89
CA LEU A 180 5.71 4.02 -15.38
C LEU A 180 4.46 3.40 -16.05
N LYS A 181 3.61 4.19 -16.70
CA LYS A 181 2.51 3.71 -17.57
C LYS A 181 2.99 2.92 -18.80
N ARG A 182 4.30 2.77 -19.01
CA ARG A 182 4.87 1.93 -20.06
C ARG A 182 4.91 0.44 -19.67
N ILE A 183 4.61 0.11 -18.42
CA ILE A 183 4.47 -1.27 -17.93
C ILE A 183 3.25 -1.90 -18.63
N PRO A 184 3.34 -3.14 -19.13
CA PRO A 184 2.20 -3.82 -19.74
C PRO A 184 1.07 -3.98 -18.73
N ASP A 185 -0.07 -3.38 -19.06
CA ASP A 185 -1.28 -3.38 -18.25
C ASP A 185 -1.89 -4.79 -18.14
N SER A 186 -2.20 -5.21 -16.91
CA SER A 186 -2.99 -6.42 -16.62
C SER A 186 -4.18 -6.12 -15.69
N SER A 187 -4.56 -4.85 -15.56
CA SER A 187 -5.71 -4.41 -14.74
C SER A 187 -7.03 -5.06 -15.17
N ALA A 188 -7.15 -5.51 -16.42
CA ALA A 188 -8.28 -6.29 -16.94
C ALA A 188 -8.53 -7.64 -16.24
N LYS A 189 -7.58 -8.17 -15.45
CA LYS A 189 -7.80 -9.41 -14.67
C LYS A 189 -8.64 -9.21 -13.41
N TYR A 190 -8.82 -7.96 -12.98
CA TYR A 190 -9.51 -7.60 -11.74
C TYR A 190 -10.76 -6.73 -11.96
N ALA A 191 -11.09 -6.43 -13.22
CA ALA A 191 -12.33 -5.78 -13.63
C ALA A 191 -13.46 -6.80 -13.77
#